data_AF-A0A9X5C6Z8-F1
#
_entry.id   AF-A0A9X5C6Z8-F1
#
_cell.length_a   1.000
_cell.length_b   1.000
_cell.length_c   1.000
_cell.angle_alpha   90.00
_cell.angle_beta   90.00
_cell.angle_gamma   90.00
#
_symmetry.space_group_name_H-M   'P 1'
#
loop_
_entity.id
_entity.type
_entity.pdbx_description
1 polymer ?
#
loop_
_entity_poly.entity_id
_entity_poly.type
_entity_poly.pdbx_seq_one_letter_code
_entity_poly.pdbx_strand_id
1 'polypeptide(L)' 'MMRGALIETSARTILNQGISQNQRETALKLLKRGKLTIEEIAEDTGLSVSEVEQLAGLQTV' A
#
# COMPACT_ATOMS: atom_id res chain seq x y z
N MET A 1 21.52 -3.79 -31.02
CA MET A 1 21.71 -4.18 -29.61
C MET A 1 20.81 -3.33 -28.71
N MET A 2 19.51 -3.62 -28.62
CA MET A 2 18.59 -2.89 -27.72
C MET A 2 17.43 -3.82 -27.34
N ARG A 3 17.64 -4.68 -26.34
CA ARG A 3 16.60 -5.57 -25.78
C ARG A 3 16.50 -5.51 -24.25
N GLY A 4 17.31 -4.68 -23.58
CA GLY A 4 17.37 -4.59 -22.11
C GLY A 4 16.42 -3.57 -21.48
N ALA A 5 16.15 -2.44 -22.13
CA ALA A 5 15.50 -1.30 -21.48
C ALA A 5 13.99 -1.45 -21.22
N LEU A 6 13.28 -2.28 -22.01
CA LEU A 6 11.82 -2.43 -21.86
C LEU A 6 11.44 -3.36 -20.70
N ILE A 7 12.34 -4.29 -20.31
CA ILE A 7 12.09 -5.25 -19.22
C ILE A 7 12.23 -4.55 -17.86
N GLU A 8 13.19 -3.63 -17.71
CA GLU A 8 13.39 -2.88 -16.46
C GLU A 8 12.15 -2.05 -16.07
N THR A 9 11.47 -1.42 -17.03
CA THR A 9 10.30 -0.59 -16.77
C THR A 9 9.10 -1.42 -16.30
N SER A 10 8.85 -2.55 -16.95
CA SER A 10 7.77 -3.47 -16.55
C SER A 10 8.05 -4.12 -15.19
N ALA A 11 9.30 -4.54 -14.94
CA ALA A 11 9.70 -5.11 -13.66
C ALA A 11 9.55 -4.08 -12.52
N ARG A 12 9.99 -2.83 -12.71
CA ARG A 12 9.78 -1.75 -11.72
C ARG A 12 8.30 -1.47 -11.48
N THR A 13 7.47 -1.50 -12.52
CA THR A 13 6.03 -1.25 -12.39
C THR A 13 5.34 -2.36 -11.59
N ILE A 14 5.66 -3.62 -11.88
CA ILE A 14 5.12 -4.79 -11.15
C ILE A 14 5.59 -4.78 -9.70
N LEU A 15 6.86 -4.46 -9.44
CA LEU A 15 7.39 -4.35 -8.07
C LEU A 15 6.72 -3.22 -7.28
N ASN A 16 6.53 -2.04 -7.88
CA ASN A 16 5.83 -0.93 -7.23
C ASN A 16 4.35 -1.25 -6.94
N GLN A 17 3.66 -1.94 -7.86
CA GLN A 17 2.29 -2.41 -7.63
C GLN A 17 2.21 -3.43 -6.49
N GLY A 18 3.15 -4.40 -6.46
CA GLY A 18 3.20 -5.41 -5.39
C GLY A 18 3.48 -4.80 -4.01
N ILE A 19 4.39 -3.83 -3.92
CA ILE A 19 4.69 -3.11 -2.68
C ILE A 19 3.44 -2.36 -2.20
N SER A 20 2.80 -1.59 -3.07
CA SER A 20 1.59 -0.82 -2.73
C SER A 20 0.43 -1.71 -2.28
N GLN A 21 0.22 -2.87 -2.93
CA GLN A 21 -0.80 -3.83 -2.49
C GLN A 21 -0.51 -4.40 -1.10
N ASN A 22 0.73 -4.76 -0.81
CA ASN A 22 1.11 -5.35 0.48
C ASN A 22 0.96 -4.36 1.64
N GLN A 23 1.32 -3.09 1.41
CA GLN A 23 1.12 -2.00 2.36
C GLN A 23 -0.37 -1.78 2.65
N ARG A 24 -1.21 -1.71 1.60
CA ARG A 24 -2.66 -1.55 1.74
C ARG A 24 -3.33 -2.72 2.46
N GLU A 25 -2.94 -3.96 2.16
CA GLU A 25 -3.45 -5.13 2.88
C GLU A 25 -3.08 -5.10 4.37
N THR A 26 -1.84 -4.69 4.67
CA THR A 26 -1.36 -4.55 6.04
C THR A 26 -2.15 -3.48 6.78
N ALA A 27 -2.35 -2.30 6.17
CA ALA A 27 -3.18 -1.23 6.73
C ALA A 27 -4.61 -1.70 7.00
N LEU A 28 -5.23 -2.43 6.07
CA LEU A 28 -6.56 -3.00 6.25
C LEU A 28 -6.63 -4.00 7.42
N LYS A 29 -5.62 -4.85 7.60
CA LYS A 29 -5.52 -5.78 8.75
C LYS A 29 -5.38 -5.03 10.08
N LEU A 30 -4.61 -3.94 10.11
CA LEU A 30 -4.44 -3.10 11.30
C LEU A 30 -5.73 -2.33 11.64
N LEU A 31 -6.40 -1.77 10.63
CA LEU A 31 -7.71 -1.13 10.77
C LEU A 31 -8.75 -2.12 11.33
N LYS A 32 -8.81 -3.36 10.81
CA LYS A 32 -9.71 -4.41 11.33
C LYS A 32 -9.41 -4.78 12.78
N ARG A 33 -8.16 -4.66 13.22
CA ARG A 33 -7.79 -4.90 14.63
C ARG A 33 -8.30 -3.79 15.55
N GLY A 34 -8.49 -2.56 15.05
CA GLY A 34 -9.05 -1.43 15.79
C GLY A 34 -8.21 -0.96 17.00
N LYS A 35 -6.92 -1.31 17.03
CA LYS A 35 -6.01 -1.00 18.16
C LYS A 35 -5.07 0.17 17.91
N LEU A 36 -4.88 0.54 16.64
CA LEU A 36 -3.96 1.57 16.21
C LEU A 36 -4.74 2.72 15.59
N THR A 37 -4.22 3.93 15.76
CA THR A 37 -4.73 5.13 15.08
C THR A 37 -4.35 5.15 13.60
N ILE A 38 -5.03 5.98 12.81
CA ILE A 38 -4.73 6.17 11.38
C ILE A 38 -3.25 6.57 11.19
N GLU A 39 -2.72 7.42 12.06
CA GLU A 39 -1.34 7.92 12.01
C GLU A 39 -0.32 6.81 12.26
N GLU A 40 -0.53 6.00 13.30
CA GLU A 40 0.34 4.83 13.59
C GLU A 40 0.32 3.82 12.44
N ILE A 41 -0.85 3.60 11.82
CA ILE A 41 -0.98 2.69 10.68
C ILE A 41 -0.25 3.25 9.46
N ALA A 42 -0.34 4.56 9.21
CA ALA A 42 0.37 5.22 8.12
C ALA A 42 1.89 5.09 8.30
N GLU A 43 2.40 5.28 9.52
CA GLU A 43 3.81 5.09 9.85
C GLU A 43 4.28 3.65 9.67
N ASP A 44 3.54 2.66 10.19
CA ASP A 44 3.92 1.24 10.15
C ASP A 44 3.89 0.66 8.72
N THR A 45 2.97 1.16 7.89
CA THR A 45 2.78 0.67 6.51
C THR A 45 3.51 1.49 5.46
N GLY A 46 4.03 2.68 5.82
CA GLY A 46 4.60 3.63 4.87
C GLY A 46 3.57 4.22 3.90
N LEU A 47 2.28 4.16 4.25
CA LEU A 47 1.21 4.81 3.51
C LEU A 47 1.03 6.25 3.99
N SER A 48 0.38 7.07 3.16
CA SER A 48 -0.06 8.40 3.62
C SER A 48 -1.30 8.27 4.51
N VAL A 49 -1.44 9.17 5.48
CA VAL A 49 -2.64 9.27 6.35
C VAL A 49 -3.94 9.23 5.51
N SER A 50 -3.98 9.97 4.41
CA SER A 50 -5.14 10.03 3.51
C SER A 50 -5.44 8.70 2.77
N GLU A 51 -4.43 7.86 2.50
CA GLU A 51 -4.66 6.50 1.98
C GLU A 51 -5.29 5.62 3.05
N VAL A 52 -4.80 5.70 4.28
CA VAL A 52 -5.32 4.91 5.41
C VAL A 52 -6.76 5.33 5.78
N GLU A 53 -7.07 6.63 5.76
CA GLU A 53 -8.44 7.13 5.95
C GLU A 53 -9.40 6.61 4.88
N GLN A 54 -8.99 6.60 3.61
CA GLN A 54 -9.80 6.03 2.53
C GLN A 54 -10.04 4.54 2.73
N LEU A 55 -9.01 3.78 3.13
CA LEU A 55 -9.15 2.35 3.44
C LEU A 55 -10.11 2.11 4.61
N ALA A 56 -10.10 2.99 5.63
CA ALA A 56 -11.04 2.92 6.75
C ALA A 56 -12.48 3.21 6.30
N GLY A 57 -12.66 4.22 5.44
CA GLY A 57 -13.97 4.57 4.85
C GLY A 57 -14.55 3.49 3.94
N LEU A 58 -13.70 2.71 3.25
CA LEU A 58 -14.14 1.56 2.44
C LEU A 58 -14.49 0.32 3.27
N GLN A 59 -14.05 0.24 4.53
CA GLN A 59 -14.27 -0.92 5.39
C GLN A 59 -15.60 -0.86 6.17
N THR A 60 -16.24 0.32 6.24
CA THR A 60 -17.47 0.56 7.01
C THR A 60 -18.78 0.31 6.22
N VAL A 61 -18.74 -0.46 5.13
CA VAL A 61 -19.92 -0.82 4.31
C VAL A 61 -20.43 -2.23 4.63
#